data_AF-A0A8X6S1U7-F1
#
_entry.id   AF-A0A8X6S1U7-F1
#
_cell.length_a   1.000
_cell.length_b   1.000
_cell.length_c   1.000
_cell.angle_alpha   90.00
_cell.angle_beta   90.00
_cell.angle_gamma   90.00
#
_symmetry.space_group_name_H-M   'P 1'
#
loop_
_entity.id
_entity.type
_entity.pdbx_description
1 polymer ?
#
loop_
_entity_poly.entity_id
_entity_poly.type
_entity_poly.pdbx_seq_one_letter_code
_entity_poly.pdbx_strand_id
1 'polypeptide(L)'
;MPNFPIRYHEWPHIKDLTLAGPTFCIENEIDIVLGADVFMTLISGTPIMGPNGTPSALQTKLGQLLSGTINTQYNQNSSLICHTLLSTDHTLKQFWVLQSFPKDISSKDEDELCESIFVNSHIRNADGRYILKLPF
;
A
#
# COMPACT_ATOMS: atom_id res chain seq x y z
N MET A 1 7.55 -7.87 4.25
CA MET A 1 7.82 -8.77 5.39
C MET A 1 9.11 -9.53 5.10
N PRO A 2 9.81 -10.09 6.10
CA PRO A 2 11.05 -10.83 5.83
C PRO A 2 10.78 -12.05 4.95
N ASN A 3 11.64 -12.30 3.96
CA ASN A 3 11.59 -13.47 3.05
C ASN A 3 12.13 -14.75 3.71
N PHE A 4 12.18 -14.79 5.04
CA PHE A 4 12.62 -15.93 5.82
C PHE A 4 12.19 -15.75 7.28
N PRO A 5 12.00 -16.85 8.02
CA PRO A 5 11.64 -16.78 9.41
C PRO A 5 12.77 -16.20 10.27
N ILE A 6 12.43 -15.20 11.09
CA ILE A 6 13.36 -14.53 12.00
C ILE A 6 13.20 -15.09 13.42
N ARG A 7 14.31 -15.46 14.07
CA ARG A 7 14.34 -15.81 15.50
C ARG A 7 14.48 -14.58 16.39
N TYR A 8 13.39 -13.85 16.56
CA TYR A 8 13.37 -12.58 17.31
C TYR A 8 13.56 -12.72 18.84
N HIS A 9 13.44 -13.94 19.38
CA HIS A 9 13.63 -14.24 20.81
C HIS A 9 15.06 -13.94 21.30
N GLU A 10 16.01 -13.78 20.39
CA GLU A 10 17.42 -13.47 20.65
C GLU A 10 17.67 -11.97 20.86
N TRP A 11 16.66 -11.12 20.73
CA TRP A 11 16.76 -9.67 20.88
C TRP A 11 16.08 -9.19 22.18
N PRO A 12 16.84 -9.00 23.27
CA PRO A 12 16.26 -8.73 24.59
C PRO A 12 15.46 -7.43 24.63
N HIS A 13 15.88 -6.43 23.86
CA HIS A 13 15.25 -5.11 23.79
C HIS A 13 13.88 -5.11 23.11
N ILE A 14 13.48 -6.22 22.46
CA ILE A 14 12.17 -6.34 21.83
C ILE A 14 11.31 -7.52 22.31
N LYS A 15 11.83 -8.34 23.23
CA LYS A 15 11.18 -9.59 23.64
C LYS A 15 9.79 -9.39 24.26
N ASP A 16 9.61 -8.29 25.00
CA ASP A 16 8.39 -8.00 25.75
C ASP A 16 7.51 -6.94 25.08
N LEU A 17 7.76 -6.65 23.80
CA LEU A 17 7.02 -5.63 23.06
C LEU A 17 5.76 -6.19 22.42
N THR A 18 4.68 -5.40 22.47
CA THR A 18 3.48 -5.65 21.66
C THR A 18 3.72 -5.15 20.24
N LEU A 19 4.14 -6.06 19.35
CA LEU A 19 4.39 -5.75 17.95
C LEU A 19 3.08 -5.53 17.18
N ALA A 20 3.12 -4.64 16.19
CA ALA A 20 1.96 -4.32 15.37
C ALA A 20 1.45 -5.50 14.52
N GLY A 21 2.33 -6.48 14.24
CA GLY A 21 1.99 -7.71 13.55
C GLY A 21 2.44 -8.93 14.37
N PRO A 22 1.54 -9.76 14.91
CA PRO A 22 1.92 -10.94 15.69
C PRO A 22 2.61 -12.02 14.83
N THR A 23 2.38 -12.02 13.52
CA THR A 23 2.95 -12.97 12.55
C THR A 23 4.12 -12.38 11.76
N PHE A 24 4.76 -11.31 12.23
CA PHE A 24 5.83 -10.61 11.48
C PHE A 24 7.03 -11.49 11.09
N CYS A 25 7.25 -12.60 11.81
CA CYS A 25 8.32 -13.58 11.56
C CYS A 25 7.95 -14.64 10.52
N ILE A 26 6.79 -14.55 9.89
CA ILE A 26 6.29 -15.51 8.91
C ILE A 26 6.02 -14.75 7.62
N GLU A 27 6.29 -15.38 6.49
CA GLU A 27 5.90 -14.85 5.19
C GLU A 27 4.37 -14.77 5.12
N ASN A 28 3.85 -13.59 4.80
CA ASN A 28 2.42 -13.36 4.63
C ASN A 28 2.18 -12.33 3.53
N GLU A 29 0.98 -12.34 2.96
CA GLU A 29 0.55 -11.35 1.98
C GLU A 29 0.44 -9.95 2.64
N ILE A 30 0.65 -8.91 1.84
CA ILE A 30 0.51 -7.53 2.29
C ILE A 30 -0.96 -7.14 2.20
N ASP A 31 -1.62 -6.97 3.35
CA ASP A 31 -3.03 -6.58 3.38
C ASP A 31 -3.25 -5.13 2.92
N ILE A 32 -2.39 -4.20 3.38
CA ILE A 32 -2.56 -2.76 3.18
C ILE A 32 -1.18 -2.09 3.02
N VAL A 33 -1.07 -1.18 2.04
CA VAL A 33 0.07 -0.25 1.90
C VAL A 33 -0.34 1.13 2.40
N LEU A 34 0.42 1.67 3.35
CA LEU A 34 0.18 3.00 3.92
C LEU A 34 1.07 4.05 3.27
N GLY A 35 0.49 5.18 2.91
CA GLY A 35 1.23 6.33 2.38
C GLY A 35 2.11 7.00 3.43
N ALA A 36 3.16 7.69 2.98
CA ALA A 36 4.08 8.43 3.84
C ALA A 36 3.40 9.61 4.58
N ASP A 37 2.33 10.15 4.00
CA ASP A 37 1.44 11.16 4.59
C ASP A 37 0.75 10.64 5.85
N VAL A 38 0.35 9.36 5.87
CA VAL A 38 -0.25 8.72 7.04
C VAL A 38 0.81 8.27 8.04
N PHE A 39 1.98 7.83 7.58
CA PHE A 39 3.04 7.28 8.43
C PHE A 39 3.39 8.18 9.62
N MET A 40 3.57 9.48 9.38
CA MET A 40 3.90 10.45 10.44
C MET A 40 2.82 10.59 11.50
N THR A 41 1.55 10.35 11.14
CA THR A 41 0.42 10.43 12.08
C THR A 41 0.29 9.19 12.97
N LEU A 42 0.94 8.08 12.57
CA LEU A 42 0.92 6.82 13.29
C LEU A 42 2.02 6.73 14.35
N ILE A 43 3.16 7.41 14.13
CA ILE A 43 4.25 7.47 15.10
C ILE A 43 3.75 8.13 16.39
N SER A 44 4.03 7.51 17.53
CA SER A 44 3.50 7.95 18.82
C SER A 44 4.52 7.94 19.95
N GLY A 45 5.74 7.44 19.71
CA GLY A 45 6.78 7.40 20.73
C GLY A 45 8.18 7.39 20.13
N THR A 46 9.16 7.26 21.03
CA THR A 46 10.58 7.22 20.68
C THR A 46 11.01 5.81 20.26
N PRO A 47 11.97 5.68 19.34
CA PRO A 47 12.52 4.38 18.97
C PRO A 47 13.32 3.75 20.11
N ILE A 48 13.16 2.45 20.29
CA ILE A 48 14.01 1.59 21.13
C ILE A 48 15.10 1.04 20.24
N MET A 49 16.33 1.49 20.45
CA MET A 49 17.48 1.06 19.66
C MET A 49 18.07 -0.23 20.20
N GLY A 50 18.31 -1.18 19.29
CA GLY A 50 19.07 -2.38 19.57
C GLY A 50 20.57 -2.22 19.33
N PRO A 51 21.39 -3.19 19.75
CA PRO A 51 22.78 -3.30 19.34
C PRO A 51 22.94 -3.39 17.81
N ASN A 52 24.14 -3.08 17.31
CA ASN A 52 24.46 -3.23 15.88
C ASN A 52 24.14 -4.64 15.38
N GLY A 53 23.45 -4.73 14.24
CA GLY A 53 23.02 -6.00 13.65
C GLY A 53 21.69 -6.54 14.19
N THR A 54 20.99 -5.77 15.02
CA THR A 54 19.63 -6.05 15.47
C THR A 54 18.69 -4.90 15.09
N PRO A 55 17.37 -5.14 14.93
CA PRO A 55 16.45 -4.08 14.53
C PRO A 55 16.13 -3.18 15.72
N SER A 56 15.67 -1.97 15.40
CA SER A 56 15.04 -1.06 16.36
C SER A 56 13.53 -1.24 16.36
N ALA A 57 12.88 -0.90 17.47
CA ALA A 57 11.43 -0.88 17.57
C ALA A 57 10.91 0.56 17.64
N LEU A 58 9.85 0.88 16.91
CA LEU A 58 9.21 2.20 16.89
C LEU A 58 7.75 2.09 17.34
N GLN A 59 7.39 2.85 18.36
CA GLN A 59 6.02 2.87 18.87
C GLN A 59 5.08 3.61 17.91
N THR A 60 4.06 2.89 17.42
CA THR A 60 2.98 3.46 16.60
C THR A 60 1.61 3.20 17.24
N LYS A 61 0.57 3.86 16.73
CA LYS A 61 -0.83 3.60 17.11
C LYS A 61 -1.31 2.18 16.79
N LEU A 62 -0.59 1.44 15.92
CA LEU A 62 -0.90 0.06 15.55
C LEU A 62 -0.12 -0.96 16.39
N GLY A 63 0.77 -0.52 17.28
CA GLY A 63 1.73 -1.36 17.99
C GLY A 63 3.18 -0.99 17.67
N GLN A 64 4.13 -1.78 18.14
CA GLN A 64 5.54 -1.53 17.87
C GLN A 64 5.95 -2.11 16.51
N LEU A 65 6.54 -1.27 15.66
CA LEU A 65 7.06 -1.64 14.36
C LEU A 65 8.57 -1.90 14.45
N LEU A 66 9.04 -2.99 13.87
CA LEU A 66 10.47 -3.26 13.77
C LEU A 66 11.05 -2.66 12.49
N SER A 67 12.19 -1.98 12.62
CA SER A 67 12.90 -1.35 11.50
C SER A 67 14.41 -1.42 11.72
N GLY A 68 15.15 -1.67 10.65
CA GLY A 68 16.60 -1.76 10.68
C GLY A 68 17.13 -3.04 10.01
N THR A 69 18.44 -3.17 10.00
CA THR A 69 19.13 -4.32 9.42
C THR A 69 19.32 -5.41 10.46
N ILE A 70 19.27 -6.65 10.00
CA ILE A 70 19.52 -7.84 10.82
C ILE A 70 20.76 -8.53 10.27
N ASN A 71 21.68 -8.89 11.15
CA ASN A 71 22.91 -9.55 10.75
C ASN A 71 22.64 -11.05 10.60
N THR A 72 22.20 -11.47 9.42
CA THR A 72 21.89 -12.88 9.14
C THR A 72 23.04 -13.54 8.40
N GLN A 73 23.40 -14.76 8.79
CA GLN A 73 24.41 -15.57 8.10
C GLN A 73 23.98 -15.99 6.68
N TYR A 74 22.71 -15.77 6.33
CA TYR A 74 22.20 -15.94 4.99
C TYR A 74 22.66 -14.76 4.11
N ASN A 75 23.78 -14.96 3.42
CA ASN A 75 24.14 -14.20 2.23
C ASN A 75 23.09 -14.49 1.14
N GLN A 76 22.05 -13.67 1.07
CA GLN A 76 21.15 -13.67 -0.08
C GLN A 76 20.96 -12.23 -0.57
N ASN A 77 20.92 -12.12 -1.90
CA ASN A 77 20.78 -10.88 -2.66
C ASN A 77 19.78 -9.94 -2.00
N SER A 78 20.27 -8.94 -1.26
CA SER A 78 19.42 -7.91 -0.71
C SER A 78 18.79 -7.16 -1.89
N SER A 79 17.50 -7.35 -2.13
CA SER A 79 16.77 -6.52 -3.09
C SER A 79 16.53 -5.17 -2.44
N LEU A 80 17.44 -4.22 -2.70
CA LEU A 80 17.22 -2.81 -2.44
C LEU A 80 16.20 -2.31 -3.48
N ILE A 81 14.92 -2.37 -3.13
CA ILE A 81 13.85 -1.79 -3.95
C ILE A 81 13.82 -0.29 -3.69
N CYS A 82 14.64 0.45 -4.44
CA CYS A 82 14.61 1.91 -4.48
C CYS A 82 13.85 2.33 -5.74
N HIS A 83 12.60 2.75 -5.59
CA HIS A 83 11.85 3.36 -6.69
C HIS A 83 12.19 4.85 -6.74
N THR A 84 13.16 5.23 -7.59
CA THR A 84 13.32 6.61 -8.02
C THR A 84 12.23 6.95 -9.03
N LEU A 85 11.54 8.07 -8.84
CA LEU A 85 10.55 8.62 -9.77
C LEU A 85 11.24 9.13 -11.05
N LEU A 86 11.75 8.23 -11.88
CA LEU A 86 12.18 8.52 -13.24
C LEU A 86 11.03 8.15 -14.17
N SER A 87 10.20 9.15 -14.50
CA SER A 87 9.10 9.11 -15.48
C SER A 87 8.39 7.75 -15.60
N THR A 88 7.57 7.45 -14.61
CA THR A 88 6.87 6.16 -14.49
C THR A 88 5.55 6.11 -15.25
N ASP A 89 5.16 7.15 -15.98
CA ASP A 89 3.83 7.24 -16.61
C ASP A 89 3.49 6.04 -17.49
N HIS A 90 4.46 5.55 -18.27
CA HIS A 90 4.23 4.39 -19.14
C HIS A 90 4.11 3.09 -18.35
N THR A 91 5.01 2.86 -17.39
CA THR A 91 5.01 1.66 -16.54
C THR A 91 3.79 1.63 -15.62
N LEU A 92 3.39 2.78 -15.09
CA LEU A 92 2.21 2.93 -14.25
C LEU A 92 0.94 2.66 -15.08
N LYS A 93 0.84 3.22 -16.29
CA LYS A 93 -0.26 2.90 -17.22
C LYS A 93 -0.33 1.41 -17.53
N GLN A 94 0.79 0.76 -17.83
CA GLN A 94 0.83 -0.68 -18.07
C GLN A 94 0.40 -1.48 -16.84
N PHE A 95 0.82 -1.07 -15.65
CA PHE A 95 0.39 -1.69 -14.40
C PHE A 95 -1.13 -1.59 -14.21
N TRP A 96 -1.72 -0.41 -14.42
CA TRP A 96 -3.17 -0.22 -14.33
C TRP A 96 -3.94 -1.06 -15.36
N VAL A 97 -3.42 -1.21 -16.58
CA VAL A 97 -4.01 -2.07 -17.62
C VAL A 97 -3.93 -3.56 -17.26
N LEU A 98 -2.85 -3.99 -16.60
CA LEU A 98 -2.67 -5.37 -16.17
C LEU A 98 -3.49 -5.71 -14.92
N GLN A 99 -3.68 -4.75 -14.02
CA GLN A 99 -4.50 -4.93 -12.81
C GLN A 99 -5.99 -4.68 -13.04
N SER A 100 -6.37 -3.95 -14.09
CA SER A 100 -7.77 -3.91 -14.49
C SER A 100 -8.22 -5.32 -14.87
N PHE A 101 -9.28 -5.79 -14.23
CA PHE A 101 -9.98 -7.00 -14.67
C PHE A 101 -10.24 -6.90 -16.19
N PRO A 102 -10.30 -8.03 -16.92
CA PRO A 102 -10.93 -8.00 -18.23
C PRO A 102 -12.25 -7.25 -18.03
N LYS A 103 -12.51 -6.23 -18.85
CA LYS A 103 -13.88 -5.77 -19.02
C LYS A 103 -14.62 -6.98 -19.57
N ASP A 104 -15.04 -7.88 -18.68
CA ASP A 104 -16.02 -8.90 -18.96
C ASP A 104 -17.22 -8.10 -19.39
N ILE A 105 -17.34 -7.94 -20.72
CA ILE A 105 -18.54 -7.82 -21.54
C ILE A 105 -19.76 -7.35 -20.72
N SER A 106 -19.61 -6.26 -19.96
CA SER A 106 -20.73 -5.61 -19.31
C SER A 106 -21.54 -5.18 -20.49
N SER A 107 -22.75 -5.73 -20.57
CA SER A 107 -23.52 -5.82 -21.80
C SER A 107 -23.39 -4.49 -22.56
N LYS A 108 -22.96 -4.53 -23.83
CA LYS A 108 -22.93 -3.33 -24.67
C LYS A 108 -24.23 -2.53 -24.52
N ASP A 109 -25.33 -3.22 -24.25
CA ASP A 109 -26.64 -2.65 -23.97
C ASP A 109 -26.66 -1.70 -22.76
N GLU A 110 -26.00 -2.01 -21.63
CA GLU A 110 -25.97 -1.13 -20.45
C GLU A 110 -25.11 0.11 -20.69
N ASP A 111 -23.96 -0.05 -21.35
CA ASP A 111 -23.09 1.07 -21.74
C ASP A 111 -23.80 1.97 -22.77
N GLU A 112 -24.47 1.38 -23.76
CA GLU A 112 -25.28 2.12 -24.75
C GLU A 112 -26.48 2.81 -24.11
N LEU A 113 -27.16 2.18 -23.16
CA LEU A 113 -28.22 2.79 -22.37
C LEU A 113 -27.70 3.97 -21.56
N CYS A 114 -26.58 3.82 -20.85
CA CYS A 114 -25.96 4.90 -20.08
C CYS A 114 -25.55 6.08 -20.97
N GLU A 115 -24.93 5.80 -22.11
CA GLU A 115 -24.55 6.83 -23.10
C GLU A 115 -25.80 7.52 -23.66
N SER A 116 -26.86 6.77 -24.00
CA SER A 116 -28.11 7.34 -24.50
C SER A 116 -28.80 8.24 -23.48
N ILE A 117 -28.79 7.85 -22.20
CA ILE A 117 -29.32 8.65 -21.10
C ILE A 117 -28.48 9.92 -20.96
N PHE A 118 -27.15 9.80 -20.98
CA PHE A 118 -26.26 10.95 -20.88
C PHE A 118 -26.48 11.93 -22.04
N VAL A 119 -26.48 11.46 -23.28
CA VAL A 119 -26.72 12.28 -24.48
C VAL A 119 -28.09 12.95 -24.42
N ASN A 120 -29.15 12.25 -24.02
CA ASN A 120 -30.49 12.81 -24.00
C ASN A 120 -30.80 13.68 -22.78
N SER A 121 -30.07 13.53 -21.67
CA SER A 121 -30.31 14.25 -20.42
C SER A 121 -29.31 15.37 -20.13
N HIS A 122 -28.24 15.48 -20.93
CA HIS A 122 -27.28 16.58 -20.82
C HIS A 122 -27.73 17.79 -21.61
N ILE A 123 -27.78 18.94 -20.94
CA ILE A 123 -27.95 20.24 -21.59
C ILE A 123 -26.88 21.16 -21.03
N ARG A 124 -26.17 21.85 -21.92
CA ARG A 124 -25.26 22.93 -21.51
C ARG A 124 -26.02 24.25 -21.56
N ASN A 125 -26.12 24.94 -20.43
CA ASN A 125 -26.81 26.22 -20.36
C ASN A 125 -25.94 27.36 -20.94
N ALA A 126 -26.53 28.54 -21.15
CA ALA A 126 -25.85 29.71 -21.70
C ALA A 126 -24.66 30.19 -20.83
N ASP A 127 -24.68 29.88 -19.53
CA ASP A 127 -23.59 30.18 -18.58
C ASP A 127 -22.47 29.13 -18.60
N GLY A 128 -22.55 28.14 -19.49
CA GLY A 128 -21.55 27.10 -19.71
C GLY A 128 -21.58 25.94 -18.72
N ARG A 129 -22.57 25.88 -17.81
CA ARG A 129 -22.78 24.78 -16.85
C ARG A 129 -23.54 23.63 -17.49
N TYR A 130 -23.17 22.42 -17.11
CA TYR A 130 -23.89 21.21 -17.50
C TYR A 130 -25.06 20.96 -16.55
N ILE A 131 -26.24 20.75 -17.12
CA ILE A 131 -27.45 20.33 -16.45
C ILE A 131 -27.69 18.89 -16.86
N LEU A 132 -27.70 17.99 -15.87
CA LEU A 132 -27.98 16.57 -16.05
C LEU A 132 -29.32 16.27 -15.39
N LYS A 133 -30.17 15.51 -16.07
CA LYS A 133 -31.37 14.93 -15.42
C LYS A 133 -30.96 13.65 -14.71
N LEU A 134 -31.13 13.60 -13.39
CA LEU A 134 -30.90 12.38 -12.62
C LEU A 134 -31.90 11.30 -13.05
N PRO A 135 -31.47 10.05 -13.32
CA PRO A 135 -32.36 8.97 -13.68
C PRO A 135 -33.00 8.35 -12.43
N PHE A 136 -34.02 9.01 -11.89
CA PHE A 136 -35.11 8.45 -11.08
C PHE A 136 -36.25 9.46 -10.93
#